data_AF-A0A382D9Q5-F1
#
_entry.id   AF-A0A382D9Q5-F1
#
_cell.length_a   1.000
_cell.length_b   1.000
_cell.length_c   1.000
_cell.angle_alpha   90.00
_cell.angle_beta   90.00
_cell.angle_gamma   90.00
#
_symmetry.space_group_name_H-M   'P 1'
#
loop_
_entity.id
_entity.type
_entity.pdbx_description
1 polymer ?
#
loop_
_entity_poly.entity_id
_entity_poly.type
_entity_poly.pdbx_seq_one_letter_code
_entity_poly.pdbx_strand_id
1 'polypeptide(L)' 'MNYEYRIIKYEEGDEVFYCVEECLLDEDGVMGSHTIEYSPKCKSVEEIKDTLEEMKESLDKPILGSFPDKTDRFE' A
#
# COMPACT_ATOMS: atom_id res chain seq x y z
N MET A 1 -2.24 15.03 -4.26
CA MET A 1 -1.49 13.81 -3.90
C MET A 1 -1.53 13.64 -2.39
N ASN A 2 -1.91 12.47 -1.89
CA ASN A 2 -2.01 12.18 -0.46
C ASN A 2 -1.36 10.82 -0.13
N TYR A 3 -0.74 10.71 1.05
CA TYR A 3 -0.30 9.42 1.58
C TYR A 3 -1.45 8.78 2.35
N GLU A 4 -1.73 7.51 2.08
CA GLU A 4 -2.65 6.71 2.89
C GLU A 4 -2.25 5.23 2.89
N TYR A 5 -2.59 4.51 3.97
CA TYR A 5 -2.43 3.06 4.00
C TYR A 5 -3.44 2.36 3.08
N ARG A 6 -2.93 1.41 2.28
CA ARG A 6 -3.71 0.58 1.34
C ARG A 6 -3.20 -0.85 1.33
N ILE A 7 -4.08 -1.78 0.95
CA ILE A 7 -3.67 -3.15 0.62
C ILE A 7 -3.14 -3.18 -0.81
N ILE A 8 -1.90 -3.64 -0.96
CA ILE A 8 -1.28 -3.96 -2.25
C ILE A 8 -1.25 -5.48 -2.41
N LYS A 9 -1.64 -5.96 -3.59
CA LYS A 9 -1.50 -7.36 -3.99
C LYS A 9 -0.18 -7.54 -4.75
N TYR A 10 0.64 -8.49 -4.30
CA TYR A 10 1.83 -8.96 -5.01
C TYR A 10 1.63 -10.37 -5.53
N GLU A 11 2.12 -10.64 -6.72
CA GLU A 11 2.17 -11.98 -7.32
C GLU A 11 3.64 -12.34 -7.55
N GLU A 12 4.09 -13.44 -6.97
CA GLU A 12 5.46 -13.95 -7.14
C GLU A 12 5.38 -15.44 -7.53
N GLY A 13 5.58 -15.71 -8.82
CA GLY A 13 5.33 -17.05 -9.38
C GLY A 13 3.87 -17.44 -9.26
N ASP A 14 3.60 -18.54 -8.55
CA ASP A 14 2.24 -19.03 -8.27
C ASP A 14 1.67 -18.53 -6.94
N GLU A 15 2.44 -17.73 -6.18
CA GLU A 15 2.06 -17.25 -4.85
C GLU A 15 1.48 -15.82 -4.91
N VAL A 16 0.47 -15.56 -4.07
CA VAL A 16 -0.19 -14.25 -3.94
C VAL A 16 -0.03 -13.75 -2.51
N PHE A 17 0.53 -12.56 -2.37
CA PHE A 17 0.70 -11.88 -1.08
C PHE A 17 -0.14 -10.60 -1.03
N TYR A 18 -0.63 -10.25 0.17
CA TYR A 18 -1.34 -9.01 0.43
C TYR A 18 -0.63 -8.26 1.56
N CYS A 19 -0.17 -7.04 1.28
CA CYS A 19 0.56 -6.22 2.24
C CYS A 19 -0.19 -4.91 2.47
N VAL A 20 -0.22 -4.42 3.72
CA VAL A 20 -0.66 -3.06 4.02
C VAL A 20 0.56 -2.15 3.93
N GLU A 21 0.49 -1.15 3.04
CA GLU A 21 1.61 -0.25 2.75
C GLU A 21 1.13 1.20 2.65
N GLU A 22 1.99 2.14 3.03
CA GLU A 22 1.72 3.58 2.85
C GLU A 22 1.91 3.93 1.38
N CYS A 23 0.85 4.44 0.75
CA CYS A 23 0.77 4.69 -0.69
C CYS A 23 0.55 6.18 -0.97
N LEU A 24 1.33 6.74 -1.89
CA LEU A 24 1.07 8.05 -2.46
C LEU A 24 0.09 7.92 -3.61
N LEU A 25 -1.13 8.42 -3.42
CA LEU A 25 -2.16 8.44 -4.46
C LEU A 25 -2.31 9.83 -5.08
N ASP A 26 -2.61 9.89 -6.37
CA ASP A 26 -3.03 11.10 -7.04
C ASP A 26 -4.53 11.42 -6.81
N GLU A 27 -5.05 12.44 -7.49
CA GLU A 27 -6.43 12.89 -7.32
C GLU A 27 -7.47 11.89 -7.85
N ASP A 28 -7.08 11.00 -8.77
CA ASP A 28 -7.92 9.96 -9.34
C ASP A 28 -7.78 8.63 -8.58
N GLY A 29 -6.98 8.60 -7.50
CA GLY A 29 -6.72 7.41 -6.69
C GLY A 29 -5.71 6.44 -7.30
N VAL A 30 -4.96 6.88 -8.32
CA VAL A 30 -3.90 6.08 -8.94
C VAL A 30 -2.64 6.13 -8.07
N MET A 31 -2.07 4.95 -7.81
CA MET A 31 -0.86 4.83 -6.99
C MET A 31 0.38 5.25 -7.77
N GLY A 32 1.08 6.28 -7.28
CA GLY A 32 2.34 6.75 -7.84
C GLY A 32 3.57 6.10 -7.21
N SER A 33 3.55 5.87 -5.90
CA SER A 33 4.63 5.20 -5.14
C SER A 33 4.10 4.60 -3.84
N HIS A 34 4.83 3.66 -3.24
CA HIS A 34 4.50 3.04 -1.95
C HIS A 34 5.76 2.75 -1.12
N THR A 35 5.61 2.56 0.19
CA THR A 35 6.69 2.18 1.11
C THR A 35 6.72 0.68 1.38
N ILE A 36 7.88 0.04 1.27
CA ILE A 36 8.07 -1.40 1.56
C ILE A 36 8.40 -1.65 3.06
N GLU A 37 8.32 -0.63 3.90
CA GLU A 37 8.70 -0.75 5.32
C GLU A 37 7.49 -1.14 6.19
N TYR A 38 7.50 -2.39 6.67
CA TYR A 38 6.41 -2.99 7.44
C TYR A 38 6.30 -2.52 8.91
N SER A 39 7.21 -1.67 9.38
CA SER A 39 7.25 -1.18 10.76
C SER A 39 6.90 0.30 10.83
N PRO A 40 5.80 0.69 11.49
CA PRO A 40 5.45 2.11 11.61
C PRO A 40 6.48 2.82 12.49
N LYS A 41 7.08 3.89 11.95
CA LYS A 41 8.09 4.71 12.64
C LYS A 41 7.43 5.81 13.48
N CYS A 42 6.88 5.40 14.62
CA CYS A 42 6.19 6.30 15.55
C CYS A 42 7.11 6.80 16.67
N LYS A 43 6.79 7.97 17.23
CA LYS A 43 7.52 8.60 18.35
C LYS A 43 6.86 8.33 19.71
N SER A 44 5.66 7.76 19.74
CA SER A 44 4.91 7.42 20.95
C SER A 44 4.02 6.19 20.74
N VAL A 45 3.52 5.61 21.84
CA VAL A 45 2.58 4.48 21.80
C VAL A 45 1.21 4.92 21.27
N GLU A 46 0.80 6.15 21.57
CA GLU A 46 -0.40 6.78 21.03
C GLU A 46 -0.32 6.86 19.50
N GLU A 47 0.79 7.35 18.95
CA GLU A 47 1.01 7.36 17.50
C GLU A 47 0.99 5.95 16.90
N ILE A 48 1.52 4.92 17.60
CA ILE A 48 1.41 3.52 17.13
C ILE A 48 -0.05 3.10 17.03
N LYS A 49 -0.88 3.42 18.03
CA LYS A 49 -2.30 3.06 18.02
C LYS A 49 -3.02 3.74 16.87
N ASP A 50 -2.81 5.04 16.70
CA ASP A 50 -3.45 5.81 15.63
C ASP A 50 -3.04 5.26 14.26
N THR A 51 -1.74 5.02 14.03
CA THR A 51 -1.26 4.39 12.78
C THR A 51 -1.84 2.99 12.56
N LEU A 52 -1.95 2.17 13.59
CA LEU A 52 -2.56 0.82 13.45
C LEU A 52 -4.06 0.88 13.13
N GLU A 53 -4.79 1.86 13.65
CA GLU A 53 -6.20 2.08 13.28
C GLU A 53 -6.31 2.56 11.83
N GLU A 54 -5.47 3.47 11.36
CA GLU A 54 -5.42 3.86 9.93
C GLU A 54 -5.07 2.67 9.02
N MET A 55 -4.13 1.82 9.43
CA MET A 55 -3.82 0.58 8.71
C MET A 55 -5.02 -0.36 8.65
N LYS A 56 -5.80 -0.48 9.72
CA LYS A 56 -7.03 -1.31 9.74
C LYS A 56 -8.09 -0.79 8.77
N GLU A 57 -8.25 0.52 8.65
CA GLU A 57 -9.20 1.10 7.68
C GLU A 57 -8.92 0.67 6.24
N SER A 58 -7.68 0.27 5.94
CA SER A 58 -7.30 -0.27 4.62
C SER A 58 -8.06 -1.55 4.25
N LEU A 59 -8.55 -2.31 5.23
CA LEU A 59 -9.32 -3.54 5.03
C LEU A 59 -10.69 -3.27 4.38
N ASP A 60 -11.20 -2.06 4.50
CA ASP A 60 -12.49 -1.64 3.93
C ASP A 60 -12.32 -0.89 2.58
N LYS A 61 -11.08 -0.66 2.13
CA LYS A 61 -10.77 0.06 0.89
C LYS A 61 -10.54 -0.92 -0.27
N PRO A 62 -10.71 -0.48 -1.54
CA PRO A 62 -10.35 -1.29 -2.71
C PRO A 62 -8.88 -1.70 -2.69
N ILE A 63 -8.61 -2.97 -3.00
CA ILE A 63 -7.25 -3.51 -3.12
C ILE A 63 -6.58 -2.93 -4.36
N LEU A 64 -5.35 -2.42 -4.19
CA LEU A 64 -4.54 -1.92 -5.28
C LEU A 64 -3.74 -3.06 -5.91
N GLY A 65 -3.62 -3.04 -7.24
CA GLY A 65 -2.79 -3.99 -7.99
C GLY A 65 -1.32 -3.62 -7.94
N SER A 66 -0.46 -4.59 -8.25
CA SER A 66 0.97 -4.36 -8.49
C SER A 66 1.20 -3.51 -9.74
N PHE A 67 2.35 -2.83 -9.80
CA PHE A 67 2.76 -2.17 -11.04
C PHE A 67 2.84 -3.20 -12.18
N PRO A 68 2.40 -2.86 -13.40
CA PRO A 68 2.56 -3.74 -14.55
C PRO A 68 4.04 -4.06 -14.72
N ASP A 69 4.33 -5.34 -14.90
CA ASP A 69 5.68 -5.82 -15.12
C ASP A 69 6.24 -5.12 -16.37
N LYS A 70 7.52 -4.72 -16.36
CA LYS A 70 8.10 -3.89 -17.44
C LYS A 70 8.09 -4.58 -18.82
N THR A 71 7.72 -5.86 -18.87
CA THR A 71 7.54 -6.65 -20.07
C THR A 71 6.30 -6.27 -20.89
N ASP A 72 5.27 -5.66 -20.29
CA ASP A 72 4.01 -5.33 -20.99
C ASP A 72 4.04 -3.98 -21.74
N ARG A 73 5.18 -3.28 -21.76
CA ARG A 73 5.32 -1.97 -22.44
C ARG A 73 5.99 -2.04 -23.82
N PHE A 74 6.20 -3.24 -24.35
CA PHE A 74 6.74 -3.48 -25.69
C PHE A 74 5.84 -4.40 -26.52
N GLU A 75 4.57 -4.03 -26.69
CA GLU A 75 3.71 -4.48 -27.79
C GLU A 75 3.08 -3.29 -28.51
#